data_AF-Q4VZT7-F1
#
_entry.id   AF-Q4VZT7-F1
#
_cell.length_a   1.000
_cell.length_b   1.000
_cell.length_c   1.000
_cell.angle_alpha   90.00
_cell.angle_beta   90.00
_cell.angle_gamma   90.00
#
_symmetry.space_group_name_H-M   'P 1'
#
loop_
_entity.id
_entity.type
_entity.pdbx_description
1 polymer ?
#
loop_
_entity_poly.entity_id
_entity_poly.type
_entity_poly.pdbx_seq_one_letter_code
_entity_poly.pdbx_strand_id
1 'polypeptide(L)'
;SYRPISLLSAPGKLFERLVYWRLRDAVDERQLIPADEFGFRSGHSSTLQLLRLKNTIHRNKRVSKSTAVVLLDIEKAFDNVWHNGLIHKLCRFGVPAHLVNILHNYLQQRTFRVVVSSTASGAATVPAGVPQGC
;
A
#
# COMPACT_ATOMS: atom_id res chain seq x y z
N SER A 1 6.99 18.81 -5.46
CA SER A 1 7.48 17.44 -5.21
C SER A 1 7.23 16.57 -6.42
N TYR A 2 8.28 15.97 -6.98
CA TYR A 2 8.14 15.00 -8.08
C TYR A 2 7.82 13.62 -7.49
N ARG A 3 6.84 12.91 -8.05
CA ARG A 3 6.55 11.50 -7.73
C ARG A 3 7.01 10.63 -8.89
N PRO A 4 8.10 9.86 -8.75
CA PRO A 4 8.57 9.00 -9.81
C PRO A 4 7.58 7.84 -10.02
N ILE A 5 7.17 7.63 -11.27
CA ILE A 5 6.33 6.49 -11.67
C ILE A 5 7.25 5.37 -12.15
N SER A 6 7.10 4.19 -11.55
CA SER A 6 7.80 2.98 -11.95
C SER A 6 7.09 2.34 -13.14
N LEU A 7 7.69 2.44 -14.33
CA LEU A 7 7.19 1.78 -15.53
C LEU A 7 7.72 0.35 -15.60
N LEU A 8 6.87 -0.62 -15.21
CA LEU A 8 7.14 -2.04 -15.43
C LEU A 8 6.81 -2.45 -16.86
N SER A 9 7.54 -3.44 -17.36
CA SER A 9 7.21 -4.11 -18.63
C SER A 9 5.85 -4.81 -18.53
N ALA A 10 5.20 -5.05 -19.67
CA ALA A 10 3.93 -5.78 -19.73
C ALA A 10 3.94 -7.13 -18.96
N PRO A 11 4.95 -8.02 -19.12
CA PRO A 11 5.02 -9.24 -18.32
C PRO A 11 5.20 -8.97 -16.82
N GLY A 12 5.92 -7.91 -16.44
CA GLY A 12 6.06 -7.50 -15.03
C GLY A 12 4.73 -7.13 -14.40
N LYS A 13 3.91 -6.32 -15.09
CA LYS A 13 2.55 -5.95 -14.62
C LYS A 13 1.64 -7.17 -14.49
N LEU A 14 1.73 -8.11 -15.43
CA LEU A 14 0.95 -9.35 -15.37
C LEU A 14 1.34 -10.20 -14.15
N PHE A 15 2.65 -10.33 -13.91
CA PHE A 15 3.17 -11.06 -12.77
C PHE A 15 2.73 -10.44 -11.44
N GLU A 16 2.88 -9.12 -11.27
CA GLU A 16 2.41 -8.43 -10.08
C GLU A 16 0.91 -8.57 -9.87
N ARG A 17 0.12 -8.49 -10.96
CA ARG A 17 -1.32 -8.72 -10.88
C ARG A 17 -1.59 -10.12 -10.33
N LEU A 18 -0.96 -11.17 -10.87
CA LEU A 18 -1.13 -12.55 -10.39
C LEU A 18 -0.77 -12.69 -8.90
N VAL A 19 0.35 -12.10 -8.46
CA VAL A 19 0.76 -12.09 -7.05
C VAL A 19 -0.26 -11.36 -6.18
N TYR A 20 -0.80 -10.23 -6.65
CA TYR A 20 -1.85 -9.49 -5.97
C TYR A 20 -3.10 -10.34 -5.74
N TRP A 21 -3.58 -11.09 -6.73
CA TRP A 21 -4.76 -11.97 -6.54
C TRP A 21 -4.51 -12.99 -5.43
N ARG A 22 -3.36 -13.67 -5.45
CA ARG A 22 -3.02 -14.68 -4.43
C ARG A 22 -2.86 -14.09 -3.04
N LEU A 23 -2.25 -12.91 -2.93
CA LEU A 23 -2.12 -12.20 -1.66
C LEU A 23 -3.47 -11.75 -1.14
N ARG A 24 -4.34 -11.24 -2.02
CA ARG A 24 -5.67 -10.80 -1.65
C ARG A 24 -6.49 -11.95 -1.07
N ASP A 25 -6.48 -13.12 -1.71
CA ASP A 25 -7.17 -14.30 -1.19
C ASP A 25 -6.66 -14.66 0.21
N ALA A 26 -5.34 -14.69 0.40
CA ALA A 26 -4.75 -14.99 1.71
C ALA A 26 -5.12 -13.95 2.80
N VAL A 27 -5.21 -12.67 2.42
CA VAL A 27 -5.60 -11.55 3.29
C VAL A 27 -7.07 -11.60 3.66
N ASP A 28 -7.94 -11.83 2.67
CA ASP A 28 -9.40 -11.85 2.83
C ASP A 28 -9.84 -13.08 3.67
N GLU A 29 -9.26 -14.27 3.43
CA GLU A 29 -9.50 -15.47 4.24
C GLU A 29 -9.21 -15.26 5.74
N ARG A 30 -8.20 -14.45 6.04
CA ARG A 30 -7.72 -14.20 7.41
C ARG A 30 -8.26 -12.91 8.02
N GLN A 31 -9.06 -12.15 7.26
CA GLN A 31 -9.60 -10.86 7.66
C GLN A 31 -8.53 -9.90 8.20
N LEU A 32 -7.36 -9.86 7.57
CA LEU A 32 -6.22 -9.08 8.08
C LEU A 32 -6.44 -7.56 7.99
N ILE A 33 -7.28 -7.11 7.07
CA ILE A 33 -7.60 -5.70 6.87
C ILE A 33 -8.83 -5.34 7.73
N PRO A 34 -8.73 -4.36 8.64
CA PRO A 34 -9.86 -3.90 9.44
C PRO A 34 -11.05 -3.45 8.59
N ALA A 35 -12.26 -3.66 9.09
CA ALA A 35 -13.49 -3.19 8.43
C ALA A 35 -13.55 -1.66 8.26
N ASP A 36 -12.75 -0.93 9.03
CA ASP A 36 -12.67 0.54 9.03
C ASP A 36 -11.68 1.08 8.00
N GLU A 37 -10.99 0.21 7.25
CA GLU A 37 -10.06 0.59 6.19
C GLU A 37 -10.77 0.60 4.82
N PHE A 38 -10.83 1.80 4.24
CA PHE A 38 -11.55 2.09 2.99
C PHE A 38 -10.61 2.35 1.82
N GLY A 39 -9.31 2.55 2.09
CA GLY A 39 -8.30 2.78 1.08
C GLY A 39 -8.02 1.51 0.30
N PHE A 40 -7.86 1.62 -1.03
CA PHE A 40 -7.43 0.53 -1.92
C PHE A 40 -8.26 -0.76 -1.81
N ARG A 41 -9.50 -0.68 -1.34
CA ARG A 41 -10.37 -1.83 -1.09
C ARG A 41 -11.57 -1.83 -2.03
N SER A 42 -11.89 -3.00 -2.58
CA SER A 42 -13.08 -3.15 -3.43
C SER A 42 -14.36 -2.88 -2.63
N GLY A 43 -15.34 -2.26 -3.28
CA GLY A 43 -16.63 -1.90 -2.65
C GLY A 43 -16.56 -0.76 -1.61
N HIS A 44 -15.38 -0.14 -1.41
CA HIS A 44 -15.21 1.00 -0.51
C HIS A 44 -14.85 2.25 -1.32
N SER A 45 -15.24 3.41 -0.81
CA SER A 45 -14.93 4.71 -1.41
C SER A 45 -14.59 5.75 -0.35
N SER A 46 -13.87 6.79 -0.75
CA SER A 46 -13.62 7.96 0.09
C SER A 46 -14.93 8.64 0.53
N THR A 47 -15.94 8.64 -0.33
CA THR A 47 -17.27 9.20 -0.04
C THR A 47 -17.98 8.42 1.07
N LEU A 48 -17.87 7.08 1.08
CA LEU A 48 -18.48 6.26 2.12
C LEU A 48 -17.81 6.49 3.48
N GLN A 49 -16.48 6.64 3.49
CA GLN A 49 -15.74 6.97 4.72
C GLN A 49 -16.12 8.36 5.25
N LEU A 50 -16.25 9.37 4.38
CA LEU A 50 -16.70 10.70 4.76
C LEU A 50 -18.13 10.70 5.30
N LEU A 51 -19.03 9.94 4.67
CA LEU A 51 -20.41 9.80 5.15
C LEU A 51 -20.44 9.17 6.55
N ARG A 52 -19.62 8.15 6.80
CA ARG A 52 -19.50 7.51 8.11
C ARG A 52 -18.99 8.47 9.19
N LEU A 53 -17.96 9.26 8.88
CA LEU A 53 -17.46 10.30 9.78
C LEU A 53 -18.55 11.34 10.09
N LYS A 54 -19.23 11.85 9.06
CA LYS A 54 -20.34 12.80 9.20
C LYS A 54 -21.46 12.24 10.08
N ASN A 55 -21.86 10.98 9.87
CA ASN A 55 -22.87 10.31 10.68
C ASN A 55 -22.45 10.18 12.15
N THR A 56 -21.16 9.90 12.40
CA THR A 56 -20.60 9.81 13.75
C THR A 56 -20.66 11.15 14.47
N ILE A 57 -20.26 12.23 13.80
CA ILE A 57 -20.34 13.60 14.32
C ILE A 57 -21.80 13.97 14.62
N HIS A 58 -22.73 13.73 13.70
CA HIS A 58 -24.15 14.04 13.91
C HIS A 58 -24.75 13.24 15.06
N ARG A 59 -24.42 11.94 15.18
CA ARG A 59 -24.89 11.09 16.27
C ARG A 59 -24.40 11.62 17.63
N ASN A 60 -23.13 11.95 17.74
CA ASN A 60 -22.56 12.48 18.98
C ASN A 60 -23.16 13.85 19.34
N LYS A 61 -23.39 14.71 18.33
CA LYS A 61 -24.06 16.01 18.53
C LYS A 61 -25.47 15.86 19.08
N ARG A 62 -26.23 14.84 18.65
CA ARG A 62 -27.60 14.58 19.15
C ARG A 62 -27.63 14.18 20.62
N VAL A 63 -26.56 13.59 21.14
CA VAL A 63 -26.43 13.19 22.55
C VAL A 63 -25.56 14.17 23.34
N SER A 64 -25.40 15.40 22.86
CA SER A 64 -24.62 16.47 23.48
C SER A 64 -23.16 16.09 23.81
N LYS A 65 -22.56 15.18 23.02
CA LYS A 65 -21.15 14.80 23.14
C LYS A 65 -20.30 15.60 22.15
N SER A 66 -19.20 16.17 22.64
CA SER A 66 -18.16 16.75 21.80
C SER A 66 -17.44 15.65 21.00
N THR A 67 -17.08 15.95 19.76
CA THR A 67 -16.30 15.05 18.89
C THR A 67 -15.05 15.77 18.43
N ALA A 68 -13.89 15.15 18.64
CA ALA A 68 -12.62 15.60 18.09
C ALA A 68 -12.18 14.62 16.98
N VAL A 69 -11.50 15.14 15.96
CA VAL A 69 -10.97 14.34 14.83
C VAL A 69 -9.48 14.58 14.74
N VAL A 70 -8.70 13.50 14.71
CA VAL A 70 -7.26 13.53 14.47
C VAL A 70 -7.01 12.98 13.07
N LEU A 71 -6.40 13.78 12.20
CA LEU A 71 -6.04 13.40 10.85
C LEU A 71 -4.52 13.25 10.78
N LEU A 72 -4.06 12.07 10.37
CA LEU A 72 -2.65 11.75 10.21
C LEU A 72 -2.36 11.53 8.72
N ASP A 73 -1.30 12.17 8.23
CA ASP A 73 -0.79 11.97 6.88
C ASP A 73 0.67 11.53 6.96
N ILE A 74 1.02 10.46 6.25
CA ILE A 74 2.37 9.90 6.25
C ILE A 74 3.12 10.43 5.04
N GLU A 75 4.17 11.22 5.28
CA GLU A 75 5.01 11.73 4.21
C GLU A 75 5.67 10.56 3.45
N LYS A 76 5.51 10.56 2.12
CA LYS A 76 6.12 9.58 1.20
C LYS A 76 5.92 8.12 1.67
N ALA A 77 4.71 7.78 2.10
CA ALA A 77 4.39 6.48 2.69
C ALA A 77 4.91 5.27 1.89
N PHE A 78 4.82 5.33 0.56
CA PHE A 78 5.32 4.25 -0.31
C PHE A 78 6.83 4.25 -0.49
N ASP A 79 7.52 5.39 -0.40
CA ASP A 79 8.99 5.44 -0.52
C ASP A 79 9.67 5.03 0.79
N ASN A 80 8.94 5.10 1.91
CA ASN A 80 9.45 4.84 3.25
C ASN A 80 9.10 3.44 3.80
N VAL A 81 8.61 2.53 2.96
CA VAL A 81 8.27 1.16 3.40
C VAL A 81 9.53 0.41 3.79
N TRP A 82 9.63 0.05 5.07
CA TRP A 82 10.70 -0.80 5.59
C TRP A 82 10.46 -2.27 5.22
N HIS A 83 11.30 -2.81 4.32
CA HIS A 83 11.10 -4.16 3.76
C HIS A 83 11.13 -5.26 4.83
N ASN A 84 12.10 -5.26 5.74
CA ASN A 84 12.18 -6.28 6.79
C ASN A 84 10.96 -6.24 7.71
N GLY A 85 10.48 -5.05 8.05
CA GLY A 85 9.26 -4.87 8.83
C GLY A 85 8.00 -5.37 8.11
N LEU A 86 7.91 -5.13 6.80
CA LEU A 86 6.82 -5.65 5.96
C LEU A 86 6.82 -7.18 5.93
N ILE A 87 7.97 -7.79 5.65
CA ILE A 87 8.12 -9.24 5.58
C ILE A 87 7.83 -9.89 6.94
N HIS A 88 8.33 -9.31 8.03
CA HIS A 88 8.01 -9.76 9.38
C HIS A 88 6.49 -9.74 9.67
N LYS A 89 5.79 -8.68 9.28
CA LYS A 89 4.32 -8.58 9.43
C LYS A 89 3.60 -9.65 8.62
N LEU A 90 4.00 -9.88 7.37
CA LEU A 90 3.38 -10.91 6.51
C LEU A 90 3.55 -12.31 7.09
N CYS A 91 4.74 -12.64 7.60
CA CYS A 91 4.98 -13.89 8.33
C CYS A 91 4.09 -14.01 9.56
N ARG A 92 4.01 -12.95 10.39
CA ARG A 92 3.21 -12.92 11.61
C ARG A 92 1.72 -13.07 11.33
N PHE A 93 1.24 -12.54 10.20
CA PHE A 93 -0.15 -12.68 9.77
C PHE A 93 -0.47 -14.01 9.10
N GLY A 94 0.49 -14.93 9.00
CA GLY A 94 0.27 -16.26 8.45
C GLY A 94 0.02 -16.28 6.94
N VAL A 95 0.57 -15.31 6.21
CA VAL A 95 0.59 -15.33 4.74
C VAL A 95 1.45 -16.52 4.28
N PRO A 96 1.03 -17.29 3.26
CA PRO A 96 1.80 -18.44 2.77
C PRO A 96 3.26 -18.10 2.46
N ALA A 97 4.19 -18.92 2.96
CA ALA A 97 5.63 -18.66 2.86
C ALA A 97 6.13 -18.44 1.43
N HIS A 98 5.54 -19.13 0.44
CA HIS A 98 5.90 -18.93 -0.97
C HIS A 98 5.58 -17.52 -1.47
N LEU A 99 4.46 -16.91 -1.06
CA LEU A 99 4.11 -15.53 -1.40
C LEU A 99 5.04 -14.54 -0.70
N VAL A 100 5.37 -14.80 0.57
CA VAL A 100 6.32 -13.97 1.33
C VAL A 100 7.70 -14.00 0.66
N ASN A 101 8.18 -15.17 0.23
CA ASN A 101 9.45 -15.30 -0.46
C ASN A 101 9.45 -14.58 -1.82
N ILE A 102 8.35 -14.64 -2.58
CA ILE A 102 8.21 -13.88 -3.82
C ILE A 102 8.34 -12.38 -3.54
N LEU A 103 7.62 -11.86 -2.54
CA LEU A 103 7.68 -10.44 -2.17
C LEU A 103 9.06 -10.01 -1.65
N HIS A 104 9.70 -10.85 -0.83
CA HIS A 104 11.04 -10.58 -0.32
C HIS A 104 12.04 -10.46 -1.46
N ASN A 105 12.06 -11.43 -2.38
CA ASN A 105 12.94 -11.39 -3.55
C ASN A 105 12.59 -10.22 -4.50
N TYR A 106 11.31 -9.88 -4.63
CA TYR A 106 10.87 -8.77 -5.47
C TYR A 106 11.35 -7.40 -4.94
N LEU A 107 11.40 -7.23 -3.62
CA LEU A 107 11.79 -5.98 -2.96
C LEU A 107 13.29 -5.85 -2.72
N GLN A 108 14.01 -6.98 -2.66
CA GLN A 108 15.44 -7.00 -2.36
C GLN A 108 16.30 -6.51 -3.54
N GLN A 109 17.38 -5.79 -3.23
CA GLN A 109 18.42 -5.36 -4.19
C GLN A 109 17.89 -4.60 -5.43
N ARG A 110 16.77 -3.91 -5.28
CA ARG A 110 16.21 -3.11 -6.38
C ARG A 110 17.12 -1.95 -6.72
N THR A 111 17.23 -1.70 -8.02
CA THR A 111 17.86 -0.50 -8.56
C THR A 111 16.88 0.27 -9.43
N PHE A 112 17.09 1.57 -9.54
CA PHE A 112 16.32 2.44 -10.42
C PHE A 112 17.25 3.34 -11.22
N ARG A 113 16.71 3.86 -12.32
CA ARG A 113 17.31 4.92 -13.15
C ARG A 113 16.25 5.97 -13.43
N VAL A 114 16.68 7.22 -13.51
CA VAL A 114 15.81 8.35 -13.89
C VAL A 114 16.14 8.71 -15.32
N VAL A 115 15.11 8.84 -16.17
CA VAL A 115 15.27 9.26 -17.57
C VAL A 115 14.61 10.63 -17.75
N VAL A 116 15.38 11.62 -18.22
CA VAL A 116 14.90 12.96 -18.54
C VAL A 116 15.40 13.32 -19.93
N SER A 117 14.50 13.69 -20.85
CA SER A 117 14.84 14.09 -22.22
C SER A 117 15.79 13.12 -22.93
N SER A 118 15.51 11.82 -22.80
CA SER A 118 16.30 10.71 -23.38
C SER A 118 17.66 10.44 -22.74
N THR A 119 18.03 11.18 -21.69
CA THR A 119 19.25 10.94 -20.92
C THR A 119 18.92 10.15 -19.66
N ALA A 120 19.61 9.02 -19.45
CA ALA A 120 19.45 8.17 -18.28
C ALA A 120 20.51 8.47 -17.21
N SER A 121 20.11 8.50 -15.95
CA SER A 121 21.04 8.53 -14.82
C SER A 121 21.79 7.19 -14.68
N GLY A 122 22.84 7.18 -13.87
CA GLY A 122 23.40 5.95 -13.33
C GLY A 122 22.36 5.15 -12.54
N ALA A 123 22.62 3.84 -12.37
CA ALA A 123 21.80 3.00 -11.52
C ALA A 123 22.02 3.36 -10.05
N ALA A 124 20.94 3.57 -9.31
CA ALA A 124 20.96 3.78 -7.86
C ALA A 124 20.17 2.67 -7.17
N THR A 125 20.57 2.30 -5.95
CA THR A 125 19.89 1.29 -5.13
C THR A 125 18.69 1.88 -4.39
N VAL A 126 17.69 1.05 -4.13
CA VAL A 126 16.47 1.41 -3.38
C VAL A 126 16.51 0.71 -2.02
N PRO A 127 16.93 1.39 -0.93
CA PRO A 127 17.05 0.76 0.40
C PRO A 127 15.69 0.61 1.10
N ALA A 128 14.67 1.37 0.69
CA ALA A 128 13.33 1.34 1.25
C ALA A 128 12.30 1.74 0.18
N GLY A 129 11.05 1.34 0.40
CA GLY A 129 9.93 1.72 -0.42
C GLY A 129 9.48 0.68 -1.45
N VAL A 130 8.35 0.97 -2.10
CA VAL A 130 7.71 0.12 -3.10
C VAL A 130 7.48 0.91 -4.38
N PRO A 131 7.46 0.26 -5.57
CA PRO A 131 7.26 0.98 -6.81
C PRO A 131 5.86 1.62 -6.86
N GLN A 132 5.77 2.87 -7.32
CA GLN A 132 4.51 3.57 -7.54
C GLN A 132 4.12 3.53 -9.02
N GLY A 133 2.86 3.20 -9.33
CA GLY A 133 2.31 3.27 -10.69
C GLY A 133 2.15 1.94 -11.42
N CYS A 134 2.05 0.86 -10.65
CA CYS A 134 1.84 -0.49 -11.12
C CYS A 134 0.36 -0.87 -11.11
#